data_AF-A0A0F9R948-F1
#
_entry.id   AF-A0A0F9R948-F1
#
_cell.length_a   1.000
_cell.length_b   1.000
_cell.length_c   1.000
_cell.angle_alpha   90.00
_cell.angle_beta   90.00
_cell.angle_gamma   90.00
#
_symmetry.space_group_name_H-M   'P 1'
#
loop_
_entity.id
_entity.type
_entity.pdbx_description
1 polymer ?
#
loop_
_entity_poly.entity_id
_entity_poly.type
_entity_poly.pdbx_seq_one_letter_code
_entity_poly.pdbx_strand_id
1 'polypeptide(L)'
;MANFRITDLTRNQLVQQIQIDIDAGAGPGTIKIYDGAQPADADDSLPSGTTLLAQLTFNDPSAPGAAAGVLTFSAITEDSSADDTGTATWARIEDSDGNTIFDCDVGIAAATIILNSVAIVIGGPVDITSFTVTVPAG
;
A
#
# COMPACT_ATOMS: atom_id res chain seq x y z
N MET A 1 28.56 19.49 3.53
CA MET A 1 27.30 18.77 3.22
C MET A 1 27.67 17.43 2.64
N ALA A 2 27.10 16.34 3.14
CA ALA A 2 27.29 15.03 2.51
C ALA A 2 26.59 15.05 1.15
N ASN A 3 27.29 14.60 0.10
CA ASN A 3 26.75 14.46 -1.25
C ASN A 3 26.76 12.97 -1.58
N PHE A 4 25.63 12.31 -1.35
CA PHE A 4 25.43 10.88 -1.58
C PHE A 4 24.51 10.70 -2.78
N ARG A 5 24.95 9.94 -3.79
CA ARG A 5 24.22 9.68 -5.04
C ARG A 5 24.28 8.19 -5.34
N ILE A 6 23.15 7.63 -5.75
CA ILE A 6 23.02 6.21 -6.10
C ILE A 6 22.76 6.05 -7.59
N THR A 7 23.06 4.87 -8.12
CA THR A 7 22.76 4.54 -9.52
C THR A 7 21.27 4.23 -9.71
N ASP A 8 20.75 4.34 -10.94
CA ASP A 8 19.39 3.94 -11.27
C ASP A 8 19.13 2.46 -10.97
N LEU A 9 20.13 1.59 -11.14
CA LEU A 9 20.03 0.17 -10.80
C LEU A 9 19.78 0.00 -9.31
N THR A 10 20.62 0.63 -8.47
CA THR A 10 20.46 0.58 -7.01
C THR A 10 19.10 1.15 -6.61
N ARG A 11 18.68 2.26 -7.21
CA ARG A 11 17.36 2.85 -6.95
C ARG A 11 16.22 1.89 -7.28
N ASN A 12 16.27 1.22 -8.43
CA ASN A 12 15.28 0.21 -8.79
C ASN A 12 15.30 -0.96 -7.80
N GLN A 13 16.48 -1.44 -7.41
CA GLN A 13 16.61 -2.55 -6.46
C GLN A 13 16.05 -2.21 -5.06
N LEU A 14 16.23 -0.97 -4.59
CA LEU A 14 15.66 -0.54 -3.31
C LEU A 14 14.13 -0.60 -3.31
N VAL A 15 13.51 -0.09 -4.38
CA VAL A 15 12.05 -0.11 -4.55
C VAL A 15 11.54 -1.51 -4.85
N GLN A 16 12.33 -2.31 -5.58
CA GLN A 16 12.04 -3.70 -5.91
C GLN A 16 11.94 -4.58 -4.66
N GLN A 17 12.68 -4.24 -3.59
CA GLN A 17 12.62 -4.99 -2.33
C GLN A 17 11.21 -4.96 -1.71
N ILE A 18 10.48 -3.85 -1.86
CA ILE A 18 9.09 -3.74 -1.38
C ILE A 18 8.20 -4.81 -2.02
N GLN A 19 8.33 -5.05 -3.33
CA GLN A 19 7.58 -6.12 -3.98
C GLN A 19 8.01 -7.50 -3.43
N ILE A 20 9.32 -7.72 -3.29
CA ILE A 20 9.85 -9.00 -2.79
C ILE A 20 9.31 -9.29 -1.39
N ASP A 21 9.22 -8.28 -0.53
CA ASP A 21 8.73 -8.44 0.84
C ASP A 21 7.22 -8.70 0.87
N ILE A 22 6.42 -8.05 0.01
CA ILE A 22 4.97 -8.33 -0.13
C ILE A 22 4.73 -9.75 -0.64
N ASP A 23 5.54 -10.21 -1.60
CA ASP A 23 5.44 -11.52 -2.24
C ASP A 23 6.24 -12.61 -1.48
N ALA A 24 6.75 -12.32 -0.28
CA ALA A 24 7.63 -13.24 0.46
C ALA A 24 6.89 -14.50 0.97
N GLY A 25 5.59 -14.37 1.22
CA GLY A 25 4.74 -15.42 1.75
C GLY A 25 4.28 -16.43 0.69
N ALA A 26 3.55 -17.47 1.13
CA ALA A 26 3.04 -18.51 0.23
C ALA A 26 1.77 -18.10 -0.56
N GLY A 27 1.20 -16.95 -0.22
CA GLY A 27 0.03 -16.39 -0.90
C GLY A 27 0.22 -14.90 -1.21
N PRO A 28 -0.81 -14.27 -1.78
CA PRO A 28 -0.77 -12.84 -2.07
C PRO A 28 -0.76 -12.03 -0.77
N GLY A 29 0.01 -10.93 -0.76
CA GLY A 29 -0.06 -9.93 0.29
C GLY A 29 -1.42 -9.23 0.36
N THR A 30 -1.63 -8.46 1.43
CA THR A 30 -2.89 -7.77 1.70
C THR A 30 -2.72 -6.27 1.82
N ILE A 31 -3.80 -5.54 1.53
CA ILE A 31 -3.93 -4.10 1.68
C ILE A 31 -5.10 -3.86 2.62
N LYS A 32 -4.82 -3.34 3.81
CA LYS A 32 -5.83 -3.04 4.82
C LYS A 32 -6.02 -1.54 4.91
N ILE A 33 -7.23 -1.07 4.62
CA ILE A 33 -7.57 0.36 4.57
C ILE A 33 -8.24 0.74 5.87
N TYR A 34 -7.77 1.82 6.49
CA TYR A 34 -8.22 2.27 7.80
C TYR A 34 -8.69 3.73 7.78
N ASP A 35 -9.53 4.07 8.76
CA ASP A 35 -9.77 5.45 9.17
C ASP A 35 -8.75 5.93 10.23
N GLY A 36 -8.95 7.16 10.70
CA GLY A 36 -8.20 7.70 11.83
C GLY A 36 -6.83 8.24 11.44
N ALA A 37 -5.86 8.07 12.33
CA ALA A 37 -4.50 8.54 12.14
C ALA A 37 -3.57 7.38 11.80
N GLN A 38 -2.75 7.56 10.77
CA GLN A 38 -1.67 6.64 10.44
C GLN A 38 -0.70 6.52 11.64
N PRO A 39 -0.20 5.30 11.93
CA PRO A 39 0.93 5.10 12.85
C PRO A 39 2.13 6.00 12.49
N ALA A 40 2.95 6.31 13.50
CA ALA A 40 4.16 7.11 13.27
C ALA A 40 5.27 6.30 12.59
N ASP A 41 5.32 4.99 12.90
CA ASP A 41 6.20 4.01 12.28
C ASP A 41 5.38 2.77 11.88
N ALA A 42 5.76 2.09 10.80
CA ALA A 42 5.09 0.86 10.37
C ALA A 42 5.30 -0.30 11.37
N ASP A 43 6.36 -0.25 12.16
CA ASP A 43 6.62 -1.18 13.25
C ASP A 43 5.71 -0.95 14.47
N ASP A 44 5.02 0.19 14.54
CA ASP A 44 4.07 0.46 15.60
C ASP A 44 2.80 -0.40 15.45
N SER A 45 2.23 -0.79 16.60
CA SER A 45 0.89 -1.37 16.66
C SER A 45 -0.16 -0.38 16.16
N LEU A 46 -1.29 -0.90 15.66
CA LEU A 46 -2.43 -0.08 15.25
C LEU A 46 -2.84 0.94 16.34
N PRO A 47 -2.90 2.24 16.01
CA PRO A 47 -3.35 3.28 16.92
C PRO A 47 -4.77 3.00 17.42
N SER A 48 -5.04 3.33 18.67
CA SER A 48 -6.37 3.21 19.23
C SER A 48 -7.35 4.13 18.51
N GLY A 49 -8.55 3.61 18.22
CA GLY A 49 -9.58 4.35 17.48
C GLY A 49 -9.39 4.34 15.95
N THR A 50 -8.52 3.46 15.44
CA THR A 50 -8.53 3.09 14.01
C THR A 50 -9.47 1.90 13.79
N THR A 51 -10.21 1.94 12.70
CA THR A 51 -11.19 0.94 12.26
C THR A 51 -10.79 0.45 10.88
N LEU A 52 -10.77 -0.88 10.70
CA LEU A 52 -10.58 -1.48 9.37
C LEU A 52 -11.84 -1.24 8.54
N LEU A 53 -11.70 -0.58 7.40
CA LEU A 53 -12.81 -0.26 6.50
C LEU A 53 -12.93 -1.23 5.33
N ALA A 54 -11.81 -1.75 4.84
CA ALA A 54 -11.75 -2.69 3.73
C ALA A 54 -10.45 -3.47 3.72
N GLN A 55 -10.50 -4.68 3.17
CA GLN A 55 -9.32 -5.52 2.95
C GLN A 55 -9.28 -6.01 1.50
N LEU A 56 -8.25 -5.58 0.78
CA LEU A 56 -7.97 -6.01 -0.59
C LEU A 56 -6.76 -6.96 -0.61
N THR A 57 -6.65 -7.72 -1.69
CA THR A 57 -5.58 -8.69 -1.89
C THR A 57 -4.82 -8.35 -3.16
N PHE A 58 -3.48 -8.35 -3.10
CA PHE A 58 -2.66 -8.17 -4.29
C PHE A 58 -2.81 -9.34 -5.27
N ASN A 59 -2.35 -9.16 -6.50
CA ASN A 59 -1.98 -10.31 -7.31
C ASN A 59 -0.71 -10.96 -6.74
N ASP A 60 -0.46 -12.20 -7.14
CA ASP A 60 0.82 -12.87 -6.89
C ASP A 60 1.42 -13.25 -8.24
N PRO A 61 2.48 -12.55 -8.73
CA PRO A 61 3.23 -11.48 -8.05
C PRO A 61 2.49 -10.13 -7.95
N SER A 62 2.78 -9.33 -6.91
CA SER A 62 2.11 -8.05 -6.64
C SER A 62 2.42 -6.95 -7.66
N ALA A 63 3.59 -7.01 -8.31
CA ALA A 63 4.00 -6.09 -9.37
C ALA A 63 4.91 -6.79 -10.39
N PRO A 64 4.99 -6.29 -11.64
CA PRO A 64 5.91 -6.81 -12.65
C PRO A 64 7.39 -6.45 -12.40
N GLY A 65 7.67 -5.61 -11.39
CA GLY A 65 9.01 -5.15 -11.00
C GLY A 65 9.21 -3.64 -11.14
N ALA A 66 10.26 -3.13 -10.51
CA ALA A 66 10.54 -1.70 -10.44
C ALA A 66 11.28 -1.18 -11.69
N ALA A 67 10.86 -0.02 -12.20
CA ALA A 67 11.49 0.67 -13.32
C ALA A 67 11.57 2.17 -13.05
N ALA A 68 12.70 2.79 -13.41
CA ALA A 68 12.94 4.22 -13.20
C ALA A 68 12.70 4.72 -11.75
N GLY A 69 12.92 3.86 -10.75
CA GLY A 69 12.67 4.16 -9.33
C GLY A 69 11.21 4.08 -8.92
N VAL A 70 10.33 3.56 -9.78
CA VAL A 70 8.90 3.44 -9.53
C VAL A 70 8.52 1.97 -9.51
N LEU A 71 7.79 1.55 -8.48
CA LEU A 71 7.02 0.32 -8.46
C LEU A 71 5.57 0.66 -8.76
N THR A 72 5.05 0.12 -9.86
CA THR A 72 3.62 0.19 -10.17
C THR A 72 3.04 -1.18 -9.90
N PHE A 73 2.10 -1.25 -8.96
CA PHE A 73 1.45 -2.51 -8.63
C PHE A 73 0.54 -2.97 -9.76
N SER A 74 0.39 -4.29 -9.89
CA SER A 74 -0.58 -4.90 -10.80
C SER A 74 -2.01 -4.51 -10.38
N ALA A 75 -2.99 -4.65 -11.27
CA ALA A 75 -4.39 -4.35 -10.96
C ALA A 75 -4.88 -5.14 -9.73
N ILE A 76 -5.34 -4.44 -8.71
CA ILE A 76 -5.81 -5.05 -7.46
C ILE A 76 -7.29 -5.41 -7.63
N THR A 77 -7.69 -6.59 -7.12
CA THR A 77 -9.10 -6.97 -7.15
C THR A 77 -9.87 -6.13 -6.16
N GLU A 78 -11.00 -5.55 -6.58
CA GLU A 78 -11.85 -4.75 -5.71
C GLU A 78 -12.32 -5.55 -4.49
N ASP A 79 -12.45 -4.88 -3.34
CA ASP A 79 -13.22 -5.41 -2.23
C ASP A 79 -14.69 -5.12 -2.50
N SER A 80 -15.45 -6.17 -2.84
CA SER A 80 -16.88 -6.04 -3.16
C SER A 80 -17.76 -5.74 -1.94
N SER A 81 -17.25 -5.86 -0.72
CA SER A 81 -18.02 -5.73 0.52
C SER A 81 -17.15 -5.18 1.66
N ALA A 82 -17.00 -3.85 1.70
CA ALA A 82 -16.33 -3.14 2.78
C ALA A 82 -16.76 -3.60 4.18
N ASP A 83 -15.79 -3.69 5.09
CA ASP A 83 -15.96 -4.18 6.46
C ASP A 83 -16.71 -3.21 7.37
N ASP A 84 -16.53 -1.89 7.17
CA ASP A 84 -17.21 -0.86 7.95
C ASP A 84 -17.41 0.45 7.16
N THR A 85 -18.21 1.35 7.71
CA THR A 85 -18.45 2.70 7.17
C THR A 85 -17.49 3.69 7.81
N GLY A 86 -16.77 4.44 6.98
CA GLY A 86 -15.81 5.42 7.48
C GLY A 86 -15.20 6.27 6.37
N THR A 87 -14.24 7.09 6.77
CA THR A 87 -13.42 7.85 5.81
C THR A 87 -12.01 7.26 5.80
N ALA A 88 -11.64 6.63 4.70
CA ALA A 88 -10.31 6.09 4.48
C ALA A 88 -9.28 7.22 4.50
N THR A 89 -8.20 7.00 5.24
CA THR A 89 -7.13 8.00 5.42
C THR A 89 -5.74 7.42 5.21
N TRP A 90 -5.57 6.13 5.51
CA TRP A 90 -4.29 5.44 5.35
C TRP A 90 -4.52 3.94 5.15
N ALA A 91 -3.48 3.23 4.71
CA ALA A 91 -3.50 1.80 4.54
C ALA A 91 -2.21 1.16 5.06
N ARG A 92 -2.33 -0.08 5.54
CA ARG A 92 -1.23 -0.97 5.90
C ARG A 92 -1.09 -2.07 4.85
N ILE A 93 0.14 -2.29 4.42
CA ILE A 93 0.50 -3.35 3.49
C ILE A 93 1.19 -4.46 4.27
N GLU A 94 0.70 -5.68 4.10
CA GLU A 94 1.27 -6.87 4.73
C GLU A 94 1.55 -7.96 3.70
N ASP A 95 2.49 -8.85 3.99
CA ASP A 95 2.63 -10.13 3.28
C ASP A 95 1.49 -11.09 3.63
N SER A 96 1.49 -12.29 3.03
CA SER A 96 0.45 -13.29 3.34
C SER A 96 0.52 -13.89 4.74
N ASP A 97 1.64 -13.72 5.44
CA ASP A 97 1.86 -14.21 6.80
C ASP A 97 1.46 -13.16 7.85
N GLY A 98 1.03 -11.96 7.41
CA GLY A 98 0.59 -10.85 8.24
C GLY A 98 1.74 -9.96 8.74
N ASN A 99 2.94 -10.07 8.16
CA ASN A 99 4.04 -9.18 8.49
C ASN A 99 3.85 -7.83 7.79
N THR A 100 3.95 -6.74 8.54
CA THR A 100 3.82 -5.38 8.00
C THR A 100 5.05 -5.02 7.17
N ILE A 101 4.83 -4.54 5.94
CA ILE A 101 5.88 -4.06 5.05
C ILE A 101 5.98 -2.54 5.13
N PHE A 102 4.86 -1.82 5.03
CA PHE A 102 4.80 -0.37 5.20
C PHE A 102 3.36 0.14 5.40
N ASP A 103 3.26 1.38 5.88
CA ASP A 103 2.03 2.16 5.93
C ASP A 103 2.10 3.34 4.94
N CYS A 104 0.97 3.69 4.32
CA CYS A 104 0.91 4.81 3.38
C CYS A 104 -0.43 5.56 3.43
N ASP A 105 -0.44 6.75 2.83
CA ASP A 105 -1.61 7.60 2.75
C ASP A 105 -2.57 7.14 1.65
N VAL A 106 -3.87 7.33 1.91
CA VAL A 106 -4.95 6.99 1.00
C VAL A 106 -5.72 8.25 0.63
N GLY A 107 -6.04 8.41 -0.65
CA GLY A 107 -6.77 9.57 -1.15
C GLY A 107 -7.49 9.30 -2.46
N ILE A 108 -8.11 10.34 -3.01
CA ILE A 108 -8.70 10.32 -4.37
C ILE A 108 -7.77 10.95 -5.42
N ALA A 109 -6.70 11.61 -4.97
CA ALA A 109 -5.67 12.21 -5.81
C ALA A 109 -4.43 12.51 -4.95
N ALA A 110 -3.25 12.54 -5.58
CA ALA A 110 -1.99 12.95 -4.96
C ALA A 110 -1.63 12.21 -3.65
N ALA A 111 -2.06 10.96 -3.52
CA ALA A 111 -1.73 10.05 -2.43
C ALA A 111 -1.04 8.80 -2.97
N THR A 112 -0.44 7.99 -2.08
CA THR A 112 0.22 6.75 -2.49
C THR A 112 -0.78 5.72 -3.06
N ILE A 113 -1.95 5.58 -2.42
CA ILE A 113 -3.07 4.79 -2.90
C ILE A 113 -4.21 5.71 -3.31
N ILE A 114 -4.68 5.55 -4.55
CA ILE A 114 -5.80 6.30 -5.10
C ILE A 114 -7.06 5.42 -5.17
N LEU A 115 -8.05 5.74 -4.35
CA LEU A 115 -9.36 5.10 -4.35
C LEU A 115 -10.34 5.80 -5.30
N ASN A 116 -11.38 5.07 -5.68
CA ASN A 116 -12.57 5.64 -6.31
C ASN A 116 -13.30 6.64 -5.39
N SER A 117 -13.34 6.37 -4.08
CA SER A 117 -13.89 7.22 -3.03
C SER A 117 -13.21 6.90 -1.70
N VAL A 118 -12.90 7.93 -0.91
CA VAL A 118 -12.45 7.75 0.49
C VAL A 118 -13.62 7.62 1.47
N ALA A 119 -14.83 8.00 1.08
CA ALA A 119 -16.03 7.71 1.86
C ALA A 119 -16.45 6.27 1.56
N ILE A 120 -16.19 5.38 2.51
CA ILE A 120 -16.51 3.95 2.42
C ILE A 120 -17.80 3.70 3.20
N VAL A 121 -18.67 2.87 2.62
CA VAL A 121 -19.91 2.42 3.25
C VAL A 121 -19.85 0.92 3.37
N ILE A 122 -20.17 0.39 4.54
CA ILE A 122 -20.18 -1.05 4.84
C ILE A 122 -20.98 -1.82 3.77
N GLY A 123 -20.41 -2.92 3.28
CA GLY A 123 -20.97 -3.74 2.21
C GLY A 123 -20.96 -3.10 0.82
N GLY A 124 -20.36 -1.91 0.66
CA GLY A 124 -20.13 -1.27 -0.62
C GLY A 124 -18.77 -1.67 -1.24
N PRO A 125 -18.59 -1.45 -2.56
CA PRO A 125 -17.34 -1.77 -3.22
C PRO A 125 -16.25 -0.74 -2.93
N VAL A 126 -15.01 -1.20 -2.74
CA VAL A 126 -13.80 -0.39 -2.59
C VAL A 126 -12.80 -0.79 -3.68
N ASP A 127 -12.44 0.18 -4.52
CA ASP A 127 -11.59 -0.05 -5.69
C ASP A 127 -10.34 0.85 -5.63
N ILE A 128 -9.18 0.24 -5.87
CA ILE A 128 -7.90 0.93 -5.98
C ILE A 128 -7.61 1.19 -7.46
N THR A 129 -7.75 2.45 -7.85
CA THR A 129 -7.57 2.89 -9.24
C THR A 129 -6.10 3.12 -9.62
N SER A 130 -5.24 3.41 -8.63
CA SER A 130 -3.80 3.55 -8.84
C SER A 130 -3.05 3.30 -7.54
N PHE A 131 -1.94 2.57 -7.63
CA PHE A 131 -0.99 2.39 -6.53
C PHE A 131 0.43 2.37 -7.07
N THR A 132 1.21 3.39 -6.71
CA THR A 132 2.61 3.50 -7.10
C THR A 132 3.47 3.94 -5.92
N VAL A 133 4.63 3.33 -5.77
CA VAL A 133 5.66 3.74 -4.81
C VAL A 133 6.90 4.19 -5.58
N THR A 134 7.44 5.36 -5.21
CA THR A 134 8.57 5.98 -5.94
C THR A 134 9.70 6.35 -5.01
N VAL A 135 10.93 5.98 -5.38
CA VAL A 135 12.14 6.61 -4.85
C VAL A 135 12.59 7.67 -5.86
N PRO A 136 12.59 8.97 -5.50
CA PRO A 136 12.91 10.04 -6.43
C PRO A 136 14.36 10.00 -6.91
N ALA A 137 14.61 10.49 -8.12
CA ALA A 137 15.96 10.76 -8.60
C ALA A 137 16.48 12.09 -8.00
N GLY A 138 17.76 12.13 -7.63
CA GLY A 138 18.44 13.32 -7.09
C GLY A 138 19.58 13.83 -7.98
#